data_AF-F6GDN5-F1
#
_entry.id   AF-F6GDN5-F1
#
_cell.length_a   1.000
_cell.length_b   1.000
_cell.length_c   1.000
_cell.angle_alpha   90.00
_cell.angle_beta   90.00
_cell.angle_gamma   90.00
#
_symmetry.space_group_name_H-M   'P 1'
#
loop_
_entity.id
_entity.type
_entity.pdbx_description
1 polymer ?
#
loop_
_entity_poly.entity_id
_entity_poly.type
_entity_poly.pdbx_seq_one_letter_code
_entity_poly.pdbx_strand_id
1 'polypeptide(L)'
;MTKTLRITKIILTLIGILTLNSCWNNPGESELIIGNYFVEWNDLVANRALVEKTEKDSPYSSGIISNYVFAVGNNSDFIIAKQHPYLNDLTITKYFIIDLKKREKTNEDGIYGPMDKQQFDKKSKGLNISELDFDQVYNENPN
;
A
#
# COMPACT_ATOMS: atom_id res chain seq x y z
N MET A 1 45.66 -7.00 -39.94
CA MET A 1 44.45 -7.79 -39.59
C MET A 1 44.16 -7.87 -38.09
N THR A 2 45.17 -7.77 -37.21
CA THR A 2 45.02 -7.91 -35.74
C THR A 2 44.40 -6.70 -35.02
N LYS A 3 44.62 -5.47 -35.51
CA LYS A 3 44.04 -4.25 -34.91
C LYS A 3 42.51 -4.21 -35.04
N THR A 4 41.97 -4.53 -36.22
CA THR A 4 40.54 -4.54 -36.50
C THR A 4 39.81 -5.56 -35.63
N LEU A 5 40.38 -6.77 -35.48
CA LEU A 5 39.84 -7.82 -34.61
C LEU A 5 39.81 -7.41 -33.12
N ARG A 6 40.78 -6.61 -32.68
CA ARG A 6 40.84 -6.06 -31.30
C ARG A 6 39.78 -4.99 -31.06
N ILE A 7 39.55 -4.11 -32.03
CA ILE A 7 38.52 -3.06 -31.97
C ILE A 7 37.12 -3.66 -31.97
N THR A 8 36.84 -4.66 -32.81
CA THR A 8 35.55 -5.36 -32.84
C THR A 8 35.22 -6.04 -31.51
N LYS A 9 36.21 -6.66 -30.85
CA LYS A 9 36.03 -7.25 -29.52
C LYS A 9 35.69 -6.21 -28.46
N ILE A 10 36.39 -5.06 -28.45
CA ILE A 10 36.11 -3.96 -27.50
C ILE A 10 34.71 -3.38 -27.72
N ILE A 11 34.29 -3.20 -28.98
CA ILE A 11 32.95 -2.71 -29.33
C ILE A 11 31.88 -3.70 -28.85
N LEU A 12 32.05 -5.00 -29.08
CA LEU A 12 31.12 -6.03 -28.61
C LEU A 12 31.03 -6.07 -27.08
N THR A 13 32.15 -5.91 -26.38
CA THR A 13 32.17 -5.83 -24.91
C THR A 13 31.45 -4.57 -24.40
N LEU A 14 31.66 -3.41 -25.03
CA LEU A 14 30.96 -2.17 -24.66
C LEU A 14 29.44 -2.26 -24.90
N ILE A 15 29.02 -2.82 -26.04
CA ILE A 15 27.61 -3.03 -26.34
C ILE A 15 26.97 -3.98 -25.31
N GLY A 16 27.68 -5.04 -24.92
CA GLY A 16 27.21 -5.97 -23.88
C GLY A 16 27.01 -5.28 -22.52
N ILE A 17 27.89 -4.36 -22.13
CA ILE A 17 27.76 -3.60 -20.88
C ILE A 17 26.57 -2.63 -20.92
N LEU A 18 26.31 -2.01 -22.08
CA LEU A 18 25.21 -1.06 -22.25
C LEU A 18 23.83 -1.73 -22.21
N THR A 19 23.72 -3.00 -22.60
CA THR A 19 22.46 -3.78 -22.56
C THR A 19 22.12 -4.40 -21.21
N LEU A 20 23.01 -4.31 -20.21
CA LEU A 20 22.78 -4.86 -18.86
C LEU A 20 22.02 -3.89 -17.93
N ASN A 21 21.53 -2.75 -18.43
CA ASN A 21 20.71 -1.80 -17.68
C ASN A 21 19.22 -2.19 -17.65
N SER A 22 18.91 -3.46 -17.41
CA SER A 22 17.56 -3.81 -16.93
C SER A 22 17.49 -3.48 -15.43
N CYS A 23 17.68 -2.20 -15.09
CA CYS A 23 17.24 -1.71 -13.79
C CYS A 23 15.73 -1.87 -13.76
N TRP A 24 15.33 -2.78 -12.89
CA TRP A 24 14.00 -3.26 -12.65
C TRP A 24 13.09 -2.09 -12.24
N ASN A 25 12.45 -1.44 -13.22
CA ASN A 25 11.47 -0.39 -13.00
C ASN A 25 10.18 -1.06 -12.49
N ASN A 26 10.17 -1.46 -11.21
CA ASN A 26 8.95 -1.82 -10.52
C ASN A 26 8.36 -0.52 -9.98
N PRO A 27 7.37 0.09 -10.66
CA PRO A 27 6.74 1.28 -10.14
C PRO A 27 6.10 0.93 -8.80
N GLY A 28 6.22 1.85 -7.85
CA GLY A 28 5.64 1.71 -6.53
C GLY A 28 5.61 3.07 -5.85
N GLU A 29 4.71 3.18 -4.89
CA GLU A 29 4.50 4.41 -4.12
C GLU A 29 4.14 4.04 -2.70
N SER A 30 4.54 4.89 -1.76
CA SER A 30 4.29 4.71 -0.33
C SER A 30 3.95 6.07 0.25
N GLU A 31 2.73 6.20 0.75
CA GLU A 31 2.18 7.45 1.30
C GLU A 31 1.88 7.27 2.79
N LEU A 32 2.35 8.22 3.61
CA LEU A 32 2.17 8.16 5.06
C LEU A 32 0.71 8.46 5.43
N ILE A 33 0.10 7.59 6.24
CA ILE A 33 -1.18 7.86 6.90
C ILE A 33 -0.90 8.57 8.23
N ILE A 34 -0.31 7.85 9.18
CA ILE A 34 0.07 8.35 10.51
C ILE A 34 1.11 7.42 11.14
N GLY A 35 2.09 7.96 11.86
CA GLY A 35 3.11 7.17 12.57
C GLY A 35 3.87 6.22 11.64
N ASN A 36 3.69 4.92 11.84
CA ASN A 36 4.29 3.84 11.05
C ASN A 36 3.33 3.22 10.02
N TYR A 37 2.14 3.79 9.81
CA TYR A 37 1.11 3.27 8.92
C TYR A 37 1.12 4.01 7.59
N PHE A 38 1.10 3.24 6.50
CA PHE A 38 1.22 3.74 5.14
C PHE A 38 0.18 3.09 4.23
N VAL A 39 -0.14 3.79 3.15
CA VAL A 39 -0.74 3.19 1.96
C VAL A 39 0.38 2.92 0.97
N GLU A 40 0.51 1.69 0.50
CA GLU A 40 1.62 1.28 -0.37
C GLU A 40 1.17 0.35 -1.48
N TRP A 41 1.75 0.50 -2.67
CA TRP A 41 1.64 -0.48 -3.75
C TRP A 41 2.99 -0.70 -4.43
N ASN A 42 3.18 -1.91 -4.92
CA ASN A 42 4.26 -2.30 -5.80
C ASN A 42 3.68 -2.93 -7.07
N ASP A 43 4.32 -2.68 -8.20
CA ASP A 43 4.01 -3.19 -9.54
C ASP A 43 2.70 -2.66 -10.14
N LEU A 44 1.60 -2.71 -9.38
CA LEU A 44 0.25 -2.34 -9.81
C LEU A 44 -0.43 -1.51 -8.73
N VAL A 45 -1.00 -0.36 -9.12
CA VAL A 45 -1.85 0.48 -8.25
C VAL A 45 -3.02 -0.33 -7.67
N ALA A 46 -3.52 -1.32 -8.41
CA ALA A 46 -4.57 -2.24 -7.98
C ALA A 46 -4.20 -3.05 -6.71
N ASN A 47 -2.91 -3.16 -6.38
CA ASN A 47 -2.45 -3.87 -5.18
C ASN A 47 -2.23 -2.93 -3.98
N ARG A 48 -2.62 -1.65 -4.09
CA ARG A 48 -2.50 -0.66 -3.01
C ARG A 48 -3.12 -1.15 -1.72
N ALA A 49 -2.27 -1.39 -0.73
CA ALA A 49 -2.60 -1.96 0.56
C ALA A 49 -2.40 -0.93 1.68
N LEU A 50 -3.04 -1.16 2.82
CA LEU A 50 -2.67 -0.50 4.08
C LEU A 50 -1.63 -1.38 4.77
N VAL A 51 -0.47 -0.80 5.08
CA VAL A 51 0.65 -1.51 5.67
C VAL A 51 1.16 -0.79 6.92
N GLU A 52 1.86 -1.52 7.78
CA GLU A 52 2.64 -0.95 8.88
C GLU A 52 4.12 -1.27 8.68
N LYS A 53 4.97 -0.26 8.84
CA LYS A 53 6.42 -0.39 8.79
C LYS A 53 6.99 -0.52 10.20
N THR A 54 8.08 -1.28 10.36
CA THR A 54 8.76 -1.37 11.65
C THR A 54 9.29 -0.01 12.11
N GLU A 55 9.76 0.78 11.14
CA GLU A 55 10.21 2.16 11.29
C GLU A 55 9.82 2.95 10.04
N LYS A 56 9.69 4.28 10.14
CA LYS A 56 9.23 5.15 9.06
C LYS A 56 9.93 4.91 7.71
N ASP A 57 11.25 4.71 7.75
CA ASP A 57 12.10 4.55 6.56
C ASP A 57 12.45 3.07 6.28
N SER A 58 11.78 2.13 6.97
CA SER A 58 12.01 0.70 6.79
C SER A 58 11.58 0.27 5.37
N PRO A 59 12.42 -0.51 4.65
CA PRO A 59 12.02 -1.16 3.42
C PRO A 59 11.09 -2.36 3.66
N TYR A 60 10.89 -2.74 4.92
CA TYR A 60 10.03 -3.84 5.34
C TYR A 60 8.73 -3.31 5.93
N SER A 61 7.62 -3.83 5.42
CA SER A 61 6.27 -3.54 5.87
C SER A 61 5.46 -4.81 6.07
N SER A 62 4.56 -4.81 7.05
CA SER A 62 3.56 -5.85 7.26
C SER A 62 2.21 -5.39 6.70
N GLY A 63 1.57 -6.23 5.90
CA GLY A 63 0.23 -5.94 5.36
C GLY A 63 -0.84 -5.99 6.46
N ILE A 64 -1.64 -4.93 6.58
CA ILE A 64 -2.78 -4.86 7.49
C ILE A 64 -4.09 -5.11 6.71
N ILE A 65 -4.26 -4.40 5.60
CA ILE A 65 -5.36 -4.59 4.66
C ILE A 65 -4.73 -4.82 3.29
N SER A 66 -4.88 -6.02 2.76
CA SER A 66 -4.48 -6.37 1.39
C SER A 66 -5.49 -5.86 0.37
N ASN A 67 -5.26 -6.06 -0.94
CA ASN A 67 -6.12 -5.61 -2.05
C ASN A 67 -6.39 -4.09 -2.04
N TYR A 68 -7.12 -3.61 -3.06
CA TYR A 68 -7.16 -2.19 -3.38
C TYR A 68 -7.85 -1.30 -2.31
N VAL A 69 -7.04 -0.64 -1.48
CA VAL A 69 -7.45 0.42 -0.56
C VAL A 69 -7.51 1.73 -1.32
N PHE A 70 -8.72 2.29 -1.46
CA PHE A 70 -8.96 3.48 -2.30
C PHE A 70 -9.34 4.72 -1.50
N ALA A 71 -9.56 4.60 -0.19
CA ALA A 71 -9.74 5.75 0.68
C ALA A 71 -9.31 5.44 2.11
N VAL A 72 -8.62 6.36 2.76
CA VAL A 72 -8.18 6.28 4.16
C VAL A 72 -8.48 7.60 4.87
N GLY A 73 -8.79 7.52 6.16
CA GLY A 73 -8.91 8.65 7.08
C GLY A 73 -8.25 8.28 8.41
N ASN A 74 -7.75 9.27 9.15
CA ASN A 74 -7.07 8.97 10.42
C ASN A 74 -7.18 10.10 11.46
N ASN A 75 -7.04 9.72 12.72
CA ASN A 75 -6.75 10.62 13.83
C ASN A 75 -5.73 9.96 14.78
N SER A 76 -5.51 10.54 15.96
CA SER A 76 -4.53 10.02 16.93
C SER A 76 -4.88 8.63 17.51
N ASP A 77 -6.12 8.19 17.39
CA ASP A 77 -6.62 6.95 18.00
C ASP A 77 -6.97 5.86 16.98
N PHE A 78 -7.39 6.25 15.76
CA PHE A 78 -7.93 5.35 14.77
C PHE A 78 -7.46 5.66 13.35
N ILE A 79 -7.41 4.61 12.52
CA ILE A 79 -7.41 4.71 11.06
C ILE A 79 -8.69 4.06 10.54
N ILE A 80 -9.34 4.67 9.57
CA ILE A 80 -10.47 4.10 8.84
C ILE A 80 -10.08 3.90 7.37
N ALA A 81 -10.54 2.82 6.75
CA ALA A 81 -10.20 2.53 5.36
C ALA A 81 -11.38 1.95 4.57
N LYS A 82 -11.42 2.26 3.28
CA LYS A 82 -12.29 1.61 2.28
C LYS A 82 -11.44 0.77 1.34
N GLN A 83 -11.96 -0.39 1.00
CA GLN A 83 -11.29 -1.37 0.16
C GLN A 83 -12.26 -1.93 -0.89
N HIS A 84 -11.77 -2.15 -2.11
CA HIS A 84 -12.37 -3.06 -3.07
C HIS A 84 -11.75 -4.46 -2.87
N PRO A 85 -12.50 -5.44 -2.35
CA PRO A 85 -11.95 -6.77 -2.03
C PRO A 85 -11.65 -7.60 -3.28
N TYR A 86 -12.25 -7.26 -4.43
CA TYR A 86 -12.12 -7.99 -5.68
C TYR A 86 -11.84 -7.00 -6.83
N LEU A 87 -10.73 -7.18 -7.55
CA LEU A 87 -10.34 -6.29 -8.64
C LEU A 87 -11.26 -6.35 -9.87
N ASN A 88 -11.99 -7.45 -10.03
CA ASN A 88 -12.98 -7.64 -11.09
C ASN A 88 -14.39 -7.14 -10.70
N ASP A 89 -14.61 -6.74 -9.44
CA ASP A 89 -15.88 -6.21 -8.97
C ASP A 89 -15.67 -5.05 -7.98
N LEU A 90 -15.57 -3.86 -8.55
CA LEU A 90 -15.43 -2.61 -7.81
C LEU A 90 -16.75 -2.10 -7.21
N THR A 91 -17.88 -2.81 -7.41
CA THR A 91 -19.16 -2.40 -6.79
C THR A 91 -19.21 -2.73 -5.30
N ILE A 92 -18.38 -3.68 -4.87
CA ILE A 92 -18.29 -4.09 -3.48
C ILE A 92 -17.26 -3.20 -2.77
N THR A 93 -17.71 -2.49 -1.74
CA THR A 93 -16.84 -1.76 -0.82
C THR A 93 -16.87 -2.43 0.55
N LYS A 94 -15.69 -2.69 1.10
CA LYS A 94 -15.49 -3.11 2.49
C LYS A 94 -14.84 -1.99 3.29
N TYR A 95 -15.23 -1.93 4.54
CA TYR A 95 -14.81 -0.90 5.48
C TYR A 95 -14.02 -1.53 6.62
N PHE A 96 -13.01 -0.80 7.09
CA PHE A 96 -12.15 -1.22 8.18
C PHE A 96 -11.96 -0.07 9.18
N ILE A 97 -11.76 -0.44 10.44
CA ILE A 97 -11.31 0.44 11.52
C ILE A 97 -10.08 -0.21 12.15
N ILE A 98 -8.97 0.51 12.23
CA ILE A 98 -7.78 0.12 12.97
C ILE A 98 -7.72 0.98 14.24
N ASP A 99 -7.72 0.33 15.40
CA ASP A 99 -7.55 0.93 16.73
C ASP A 99 -6.07 0.91 17.10
N LEU A 100 -5.46 2.09 17.05
CA LEU A 100 -4.00 2.25 17.22
C LEU A 100 -3.56 1.88 18.64
N LYS A 101 -4.38 2.18 19.65
CA LYS A 101 -4.10 1.84 21.05
C LYS A 101 -4.18 0.34 21.32
N LYS A 102 -5.05 -0.38 20.61
CA LYS A 102 -5.11 -1.85 20.70
C LYS A 102 -3.95 -2.52 19.98
N ARG A 103 -3.61 -2.03 18.78
CA ARG A 103 -2.45 -2.48 17.99
C ARG A 103 -1.13 -2.42 18.78
N GLU A 104 -0.95 -1.39 19.62
CA GLU A 104 0.23 -1.26 20.48
C GLU A 104 0.31 -2.34 21.58
N LYS A 105 -0.80 -3.00 21.91
CA LYS A 105 -0.86 -4.07 22.91
C LYS A 105 -0.61 -5.41 22.23
N THR A 106 0.34 -6.18 22.75
CA THR A 106 0.82 -7.45 22.15
C THR A 106 -0.23 -8.55 21.94
N ASN A 107 -1.43 -8.41 22.51
CA ASN A 107 -2.46 -9.47 22.53
C ASN A 107 -3.74 -9.11 21.76
N GLU A 108 -3.80 -7.92 21.13
CA GLU A 108 -4.98 -7.48 20.38
C GLU A 108 -4.56 -7.01 18.98
N ASP A 109 -5.21 -7.52 17.93
CA ASP A 109 -4.90 -7.08 16.56
C ASP A 109 -5.36 -5.63 16.30
N GLY A 110 -6.36 -5.14 17.04
CA GLY A 110 -6.95 -3.81 16.88
C GLY A 110 -7.62 -3.59 15.52
N ILE A 111 -7.92 -4.64 14.74
CA ILE A 111 -8.48 -4.51 13.39
C ILE A 111 -9.93 -4.94 13.40
N TYR A 112 -10.83 -4.06 12.97
CA TYR A 112 -12.24 -4.37 12.76
C TYR A 112 -12.55 -4.30 11.28
N GLY A 113 -12.90 -5.45 10.70
CA GLY A 113 -13.22 -5.57 9.28
C GLY A 113 -12.96 -6.99 8.77
N PRO A 114 -13.28 -7.29 7.51
CA PRO A 114 -14.00 -6.43 6.56
C PRO A 114 -15.48 -6.27 6.94
N MET A 115 -15.98 -5.04 6.94
CA MET A 115 -17.38 -4.72 7.24
C MET A 115 -18.11 -4.15 6.01
N ASP A 116 -19.44 -4.30 5.97
CA ASP A 116 -20.27 -3.42 5.14
C ASP A 116 -20.47 -2.04 5.81
N LYS A 117 -21.12 -1.11 5.11
CA LYS A 117 -21.32 0.25 5.61
C LYS A 117 -22.15 0.30 6.90
N GLN A 118 -23.20 -0.52 7.01
CA GLN A 118 -24.07 -0.51 8.19
C GLN A 118 -23.31 -1.03 9.43
N GLN A 119 -22.52 -2.09 9.25
CA GLN A 119 -21.65 -2.64 10.28
C GLN A 119 -20.58 -1.65 10.71
N PHE A 120 -19.93 -0.97 9.74
CA PHE A 120 -18.96 0.08 10.00
C PHE A 120 -19.58 1.23 10.78
N ASP A 121 -20.72 1.78 10.34
CA ASP A 121 -21.39 2.88 11.02
C ASP A 121 -21.76 2.51 12.46
N LYS A 122 -22.25 1.28 12.69
CA LYS A 122 -22.56 0.76 14.03
C LYS A 122 -21.30 0.63 14.88
N LYS A 123 -20.21 0.10 14.32
CA LYS A 123 -18.95 -0.11 15.04
C LYS A 123 -18.26 1.20 15.37
N SER A 124 -18.23 2.14 14.43
CA SER A 124 -17.70 3.50 14.59
C SER A 124 -18.39 4.23 15.74
N LYS A 125 -19.73 4.18 15.78
CA LYS A 125 -20.52 4.71 16.90
C LYS A 125 -20.19 4.01 18.23
N GLY A 126 -20.10 2.67 18.22
CA GLY A 126 -19.76 1.90 19.42
C GLY A 126 -18.36 2.17 19.97
N LEU A 127 -17.45 2.64 19.13
CA LEU A 127 -16.08 3.05 19.51
C LEU A 127 -15.98 4.56 19.82
N ASN A 128 -17.08 5.32 19.74
CA ASN A 128 -17.11 6.77 19.89
C ASN A 128 -16.13 7.52 18.98
N ILE A 129 -15.92 7.01 17.76
CA ILE A 129 -15.15 7.73 16.74
C ILE A 129 -16.03 8.92 16.32
N SER A 130 -15.56 10.14 16.58
CA SER A 130 -16.16 11.37 16.06
C SER A 130 -16.24 11.32 14.53
N GLU A 131 -16.99 12.22 13.88
CA GLU A 131 -16.95 12.30 12.41
C GLU A 131 -15.49 12.40 11.95
N LEU A 132 -15.04 11.33 11.27
CA LEU A 132 -13.70 11.15 10.78
C LEU A 132 -13.81 10.98 9.27
N ASP A 133 -13.24 11.94 8.56
CA ASP A 133 -13.34 11.98 7.11
C ASP A 133 -12.28 11.07 6.47
N PHE A 134 -12.62 10.55 5.29
CA PHE A 134 -11.64 9.92 4.40
C PHE A 134 -10.93 11.03 3.64
N ASP A 135 -9.74 11.43 4.09
CA ASP A 135 -8.98 12.57 3.57
C ASP A 135 -7.90 12.17 2.55
N GLN A 136 -7.43 10.93 2.59
CA GLN A 136 -6.57 10.33 1.57
C GLN A 136 -7.43 9.49 0.62
N VAL A 137 -7.87 10.10 -0.48
CA VAL A 137 -8.77 9.48 -1.47
C VAL A 137 -8.06 9.28 -2.80
N TYR A 138 -8.19 8.08 -3.35
CA TYR A 138 -7.63 7.68 -4.63
C TYR A 138 -8.73 7.35 -5.64
N ASN A 139 -8.38 7.17 -6.92
CA ASN A 139 -9.33 6.76 -7.95
C ASN A 139 -10.04 5.45 -7.55
N GLU A 140 -11.36 5.38 -7.62
CA GLU A 140 -12.09 4.14 -7.28
C GLU A 140 -11.76 2.98 -8.24
N ASN A 141 -11.38 3.28 -9.48
CA ASN A 141 -10.85 2.31 -10.43
C ASN A 141 -9.32 2.43 -10.51
N PRO A 142 -8.56 1.38 -10.16
CA PRO A 142 -7.10 1.38 -10.23
C PRO A 142 -6.50 1.13 -11.63
N ASN A 143 -7.34 0.92 -12.66
CA ASN A 143 -6.92 0.66 -14.04
C ASN A 143 -6.89 1.92 -14.91
#